data_AF-A0A2V6G5F1-F1
#
_entry.id   AF-A0A2V6G5F1-F1
#
_cell.length_a   1.000
_cell.length_b   1.000
_cell.length_c   1.000
_cell.angle_alpha   90.00
_cell.angle_beta   90.00
_cell.angle_gamma   90.00
#
_symmetry.space_group_name_H-M   'P 1'
#
loop_
_entity.id
_entity.type
_entity.pdbx_description
1 polymer ?
#
loop_
_entity_poly.entity_id
_entity_poly.type
_entity_poly.pdbx_seq_one_letter_code
_entity_poly.pdbx_strand_id
1 'polypeptide(L)' 'YELTMNDASSKPINDRGKYLEVWEKQSDGNWKCRADMWNSDLAASAPAPLENK' A
#
# COMPACT_ATOMS: atom_id res chain seq x y z
N TYR A 1 5.81 6.54 -2.10
CA TYR A 1 6.70 5.86 -1.14
C TYR A 1 7.78 5.14 -1.92
N GLU A 2 8.89 4.79 -1.25
CA GLU A 2 9.88 3.83 -1.74
C GLU A 2 10.20 2.89 -0.57
N LEU A 3 10.05 1.58 -0.79
CA LEU A 3 10.10 0.56 0.27
C LEU A 3 10.83 -0.68 -0.24
N THR A 4 11.79 -1.17 0.55
CA THR A 4 12.34 -2.52 0.36
C THR A 4 11.56 -3.50 1.23
N MET A 5 11.02 -4.54 0.63
CA MET A 5 10.30 -5.62 1.33
C MET A 5 10.66 -6.98 0.74
N ASN A 6 10.33 -8.07 1.41
CA ASN A 6 10.47 -9.41 0.83
C ASN A 6 9.19 -9.81 0.08
N ASP A 7 9.34 -10.41 -1.10
CA ASP A 7 8.23 -11.05 -1.82
C ASP A 7 7.77 -12.34 -1.12
N ALA A 8 6.75 -13.00 -1.68
CA ALA A 8 6.23 -14.27 -1.14
C ALA A 8 7.26 -15.43 -1.18
N SER A 9 8.34 -15.28 -1.93
CA SER A 9 9.47 -16.22 -1.99
C SER A 9 10.64 -15.80 -1.08
N SER A 10 10.42 -14.85 -0.18
CA SER A 10 11.42 -14.28 0.73
C SER A 10 12.58 -13.57 0.03
N LYS A 11 12.42 -13.15 -1.22
CA LYS A 11 13.44 -12.38 -1.94
C LYS A 11 13.19 -10.88 -1.75
N PRO A 12 14.23 -10.08 -1.49
CA PRO A 12 14.07 -8.64 -1.36
C PRO A 12 13.69 -8.03 -2.72
N ILE A 13 12.65 -7.19 -2.70
CA ILE A 13 12.18 -6.38 -3.80
C ILE A 13 12.16 -4.90 -3.37
N ASN A 14 12.44 -4.02 -4.32
CA ASN A 14 12.26 -2.59 -4.14
C ASN A 14 10.95 -2.18 -4.81
N ASP A 15 10.00 -1.71 -4.01
CA ASP A 15 8.74 -1.17 -4.48
C ASP A 15 8.75 0.35 -4.43
N ARG A 16 8.10 0.95 -5.43
CA ARG A 16 7.81 2.37 -5.51
C ARG A 16 6.34 2.54 -5.80
N GLY A 17 5.75 3.57 -5.23
CA GLY A 17 4.33 3.79 -5.41
C GLY A 17 3.85 5.13 -4.90
N LYS A 18 2.54 5.28 -4.88
CA LYS A 18 1.85 6.46 -4.35
C LYS A 18 1.17 6.11 -3.03
N TYR A 19 0.99 7.13 -2.21
CA TYR A 19 0.20 7.03 -0.98
C TYR A 19 -0.59 8.31 -0.79
N LEU A 20 -1.68 8.21 -0.05
CA LEU A 20 -2.52 9.32 0.35
C LEU A 20 -2.99 9.07 1.78
N GLU A 21 -2.73 10.02 2.65
CA GLU A 21 -3.19 10.00 4.03
C GLU A 21 -4.15 11.17 4.26
N VAL A 22 -5.23 10.90 4.98
CA VAL A 22 -6.11 11.92 5.54
C VAL A 22 -5.76 12.07 7.01
N TRP A 23 -5.33 13.28 7.39
CA TRP A 23 -4.97 13.62 8.76
C TRP A 23 -6.09 14.39 9.44
N GLU A 24 -6.36 14.07 10.71
CA GLU A 24 -7.37 14.71 11.53
C GLU A 24 -6.77 15.23 12.84
N LYS A 25 -7.02 16.51 13.12
CA LYS A 25 -6.61 17.15 14.38
C LYS A 25 -7.56 16.72 15.50
N GLN A 26 -7.00 16.18 16.55
CA GLN A 26 -7.71 15.67 17.72
C GLN A 26 -8.05 16.80 18.70
N SER A 27 -8.90 16.51 19.70
CA SER A 27 -9.32 17.48 20.72
C SER A 27 -8.18 17.98 21.62
N ASP A 28 -7.11 17.19 21.75
CA ASP A 28 -5.87 17.57 22.45
C ASP A 28 -4.92 18.41 21.58
N GLY A 29 -5.30 18.70 20.33
CA GLY A 29 -4.55 19.50 19.37
C GLY A 29 -3.53 18.73 18.55
N ASN A 30 -3.30 17.44 18.81
CA ASN A 30 -2.39 16.60 18.04
C ASN A 30 -3.03 16.14 16.74
N TRP A 31 -2.21 15.90 15.70
CA TRP A 31 -2.69 15.30 14.46
C TRP A 31 -2.51 13.79 14.50
N LYS A 32 -3.50 13.05 14.00
CA LYS A 32 -3.41 11.60 13.77
C LYS A 32 -3.86 11.27 12.35
N CYS A 33 -3.26 10.25 11.75
CA CYS A 33 -3.74 9.71 10.48
C CYS A 33 -5.10 9.02 10.74
N ARG A 34 -6.13 9.48 10.02
CA ARG A 34 -7.51 8.97 10.13
C ARG A 34 -7.79 7.88 9.12
N ALA A 35 -7.17 7.98 7.94
CA ALA A 35 -7.22 7.00 6.86
C ALA A 35 -5.92 7.07 6.05
N ASP A 36 -5.44 5.91 5.62
CA ASP A 36 -4.27 5.74 4.77
C ASP A 36 -4.63 4.80 3.62
N MET A 37 -4.19 5.13 2.41
CA MET A 37 -4.24 4.26 1.25
C MET A 37 -2.94 4.39 0.46
N TRP A 38 -2.53 3.28 -0.14
CA TRP A 38 -1.38 3.24 -1.03
C TRP A 38 -1.64 2.36 -2.26
N ASN A 39 -0.82 2.54 -3.29
CA ASN A 39 -0.69 1.59 -4.38
C ASN A 39 0.75 1.55 -4.90
N SER A 40 1.14 0.37 -5.39
CA SER A 40 2.41 0.16 -6.07
C SER A 40 2.32 0.65 -7.52
N ASP A 41 3.42 1.21 -8.02
CA ASP A 41 3.60 1.54 -9.44
C ASP A 41 3.97 0.28 -10.26
N LEU A 42 4.16 -0.89 -9.63
CA LEU A 42 4.38 -2.16 -10.32
C LEU A 42 3.13 -2.54 -11.15
N ALA A 43 3.36 -3.26 -12.26
CA ALA A 43 2.27 -3.75 -13.09
C ALA A 43 1.36 -4.69 -12.28
N ALA A 44 0.05 -4.51 -12.42
CA ALA A 44 -0.93 -5.41 -11.83
C ALA A 44 -0.68 -6.85 -12.33
N SER A 45 -0.73 -7.81 -11.41
CA SER A 45 -0.74 -9.22 -11.80
C SER A 45 -1.99 -9.52 -12.63
N ALA A 46 -1.86 -10.46 -13.57
CA ALA A 46 -3.01 -10.92 -14.33
C ALA A 46 -4.11 -11.38 -13.36
N PRO A 47 -5.40 -11.07 -13.64
CA PRO A 47 -6.49 -11.53 -12.80
C PRO A 47 -6.44 -13.05 -12.68
N ALA A 48 -6.78 -13.57 -11.49
CA ALA A 48 -6.91 -15.01 -11.29
C ALA A 48 -7.92 -15.56 -12.32
N PRO A 49 -7.70 -16.78 -12.88
CA PRO A 49 -8.66 -17.39 -13.79
C PRO A 49 -10.05 -17.41 -13.14
N LEU A 50 -11.09 -17.09 -13.92
CA LEU A 50 -12.47 -17.22 -13.47
C LEU A 50 -12.71 -18.69 -13.10
N GLU A 51 -12.85 -18.96 -11.81
CA GLU A 51 -13.19 -20.30 -11.32
C GLU A 51 -14.67 -20.54 -11.61
N ASN A 52 -14.96 -21.20 -12.73
CA ASN A 52 -16.31 -21.66 -13.05
C ASN A 52 -16.67 -22.77 -12.06
N LYS A 53 -17.65 -22.51 -11.20
CA LYS A 53 -18.25 -23.49 -10.29
C LYS A 53 -19.36 -24.27 -10.96
#